data_AF-A0AAD1YRP1-F1
#
_entry.id   AF-A0AAD1YRP1-F1
#
_cell.length_a   1.000
_cell.length_b   1.000
_cell.length_c   1.000
_cell.angle_alpha   90.00
_cell.angle_beta   90.00
_cell.angle_gamma   90.00
#
_symmetry.space_group_name_H-M   'P 1'
#
loop_
_entity.id
_entity.type
_entity.pdbx_description
1 polymer ?
#
loop_
_entity_poly.entity_id
_entity_poly.type
_entity_poly.pdbx_seq_one_letter_code
_entity_poly.pdbx_strand_id
1 'polypeptide(L)'
;MTKKAYEHYEDLDVKPVLSIVEDILKRGKLLDTVHGAQVPPHSESYDKSFQSAYHDAEIVQLLAYPINKISWEIICKIPSGESHSIAIGLLEALSTYAWDAKVVITFAAFSVSYGEFWLVEHLRVKNQLAKDIAALKDIPERMEQNEEIRKKIDAVANLLQAVLTVTHIIIKFKELPTQYINRDSPEMATATAHIPTTVYWIIRSIVASASVLLNLVGSGHEYITSTAESWEILSLANKLSHMCEHLRSQLENLNGIIEAKKRNDEFTNLRKLFETSHIDNMKILRAIIRGREDQMPIFDGTRKITERLDILRMKYVLLLISDLDLPHEELNVLHLIYNQHSMRQEYEVLWLPIVDQATSMSPTQDREFLDLRSSMPWYSVDHPSLVDPVAIRYMREIWNFSHMPMLVVLDPQGRVSNVNALPVMWIWGSVAFPFTKERELGLWRESTWNIELLADSIDPRIQEWVRTPSFTLNY
;
A
#
# COMPACT_ATOMS: atom_id res chain seq x y z
N MET A 1 19.20 -40.33 22.10
CA MET A 1 18.96 -39.03 22.78
C MET A 1 19.78 -38.00 22.01
N THR A 2 19.26 -37.02 21.29
CA THR A 2 18.07 -36.16 21.43
C THR A 2 17.64 -35.74 20.01
N LYS A 3 16.49 -36.13 19.45
CA LYS A 3 15.18 -35.45 19.58
C LYS A 3 15.29 -33.93 19.76
N LYS A 4 15.92 -33.22 18.81
CA LYS A 4 15.87 -31.76 18.67
C LYS A 4 16.26 -31.35 17.23
N ALA A 5 15.30 -31.44 16.31
CA ALA A 5 15.25 -30.72 15.02
C ALA A 5 13.96 -31.14 14.28
N TYR A 6 12.80 -30.97 14.90
CA TYR A 6 11.57 -30.78 14.13
C TYR A 6 11.45 -29.26 14.00
N GLU A 7 12.18 -28.70 13.04
CA GLU A 7 11.95 -27.33 12.60
C GLU A 7 10.50 -27.26 12.09
N HIS A 8 9.73 -26.30 12.60
CA HIS A 8 8.38 -26.06 12.09
C HIS A 8 8.50 -25.55 10.65
N TYR A 9 8.37 -26.45 9.67
CA TYR A 9 8.28 -26.13 8.22
C TYR A 9 7.02 -25.33 7.84
N GLU A 10 6.29 -24.80 8.82
CA GLU A 10 5.09 -23.99 8.63
C GLU A 10 5.41 -22.56 8.17
N ASP A 11 6.60 -22.04 8.45
CA ASP A 11 6.96 -20.64 8.15
C ASP A 11 8.29 -20.49 7.40
N LEU A 12 8.44 -21.24 6.30
CA LEU A 12 9.57 -21.07 5.39
C LEU A 12 9.36 -19.85 4.47
N ASP A 13 10.38 -19.01 4.29
CA ASP A 13 10.39 -18.00 3.23
C ASP A 13 10.84 -18.62 1.91
N VAL A 14 9.87 -18.98 1.07
CA VAL A 14 10.09 -19.71 -0.18
C VAL A 14 10.37 -18.81 -1.38
N LYS A 15 10.36 -17.47 -1.21
CA LYS A 15 10.58 -16.51 -2.30
C LYS A 15 11.92 -16.67 -3.01
N PRO A 16 13.06 -16.91 -2.32
CA PRO A 16 14.34 -17.10 -3.01
C PRO A 16 14.29 -18.26 -4.01
N VAL A 17 13.67 -19.37 -3.62
CA VAL A 17 13.50 -20.55 -4.49
C VAL A 17 12.56 -20.25 -5.66
N LEU A 18 11.44 -19.55 -5.42
CA LEU A 18 10.53 -19.16 -6.49
C LEU A 18 11.20 -18.21 -7.50
N SER A 19 12.06 -17.29 -7.04
CA SER A 19 12.83 -16.41 -7.93
C SER A 19 13.77 -17.21 -8.85
N ILE A 20 14.43 -18.25 -8.33
CA ILE A 20 15.27 -19.15 -9.14
C ILE A 20 14.41 -19.87 -10.20
N VAL A 21 13.21 -20.33 -9.82
CA VAL A 21 12.25 -20.94 -10.76
C VAL A 21 11.88 -19.98 -11.89
N GLU A 22 11.56 -18.73 -11.57
CA GLU A 22 11.26 -17.72 -12.58
C GLU A 22 12.41 -17.52 -13.56
N ASP A 23 13.64 -17.43 -13.06
CA ASP A 23 14.81 -17.21 -13.89
C ASP A 23 15.07 -18.40 -14.82
N ILE A 24 14.88 -19.63 -14.33
CA ILE A 24 14.95 -20.83 -15.18
C ILE A 24 13.90 -20.78 -16.29
N LEU A 25 12.65 -20.43 -15.98
CA LEU A 25 11.57 -20.35 -16.98
C LEU A 25 11.82 -19.25 -18.02
N LYS A 26 12.28 -18.07 -17.57
CA LYS A 26 12.62 -16.93 -18.45
C LYS A 26 13.76 -17.29 -19.39
N ARG A 27 14.82 -17.91 -18.88
CA ARG A 27 16.02 -18.28 -19.66
C ARG A 27 15.79 -19.49 -20.57
N GLY A 28 14.93 -20.42 -20.18
CA GLY A 28 14.54 -21.55 -21.03
C GLY A 28 13.78 -21.14 -22.30
N LYS A 29 13.11 -19.97 -22.29
CA LYS A 29 12.34 -19.45 -23.44
C LYS A 29 13.16 -18.63 -24.45
N LEU A 30 14.32 -18.09 -24.05
CA LEU A 30 14.98 -17.01 -24.81
C LEU A 30 16.12 -17.52 -25.71
N LEU A 31 15.83 -17.76 -27.01
CA LEU A 31 16.69 -17.36 -28.14
C LEU A 31 16.03 -17.59 -29.51
N ASP A 32 14.89 -16.95 -29.75
CA ASP A 32 14.55 -16.57 -31.12
C ASP A 32 15.42 -15.36 -31.53
N THR A 33 16.00 -15.43 -32.72
CA THR A 33 16.78 -14.39 -33.45
C THR A 33 18.19 -14.02 -32.98
N VAL A 34 19.18 -14.85 -33.35
CA VAL A 34 20.46 -14.32 -33.91
C VAL A 34 20.83 -15.13 -35.16
N HIS A 35 20.12 -14.88 -36.25
CA HIS A 35 20.70 -14.99 -37.59
C HIS A 35 20.92 -13.57 -38.10
N GLY A 36 22.17 -13.12 -38.07
CA GLY A 36 22.64 -11.97 -38.85
C GLY A 36 22.68 -10.61 -38.15
N ALA A 37 23.52 -10.44 -37.13
CA ALA A 37 24.22 -9.17 -36.90
C ALA A 37 25.43 -9.41 -35.98
N GLN A 38 26.55 -8.78 -36.33
CA GLN A 38 27.81 -8.86 -35.61
C GLN A 38 27.64 -8.52 -34.11
N VAL A 39 28.21 -9.36 -33.26
CA VAL A 39 28.37 -9.13 -31.82
C VAL A 39 29.32 -7.93 -31.60
N PRO A 40 28.95 -6.89 -30.84
CA PRO A 40 29.92 -6.13 -30.07
C PRO A 40 30.14 -6.84 -28.73
N PRO A 41 31.39 -7.02 -28.26
CA PRO A 41 31.64 -7.47 -26.91
C PRO A 41 31.14 -6.37 -25.94
N HIS A 42 30.75 -6.75 -24.73
CA HIS A 42 30.27 -5.89 -23.63
C HIS A 42 28.74 -5.76 -23.48
N SER A 43 28.12 -6.79 -22.90
CA SER A 43 26.94 -6.61 -22.05
C SER A 43 26.92 -7.66 -20.93
N GLU A 44 27.96 -7.64 -20.10
CA GLU A 44 28.10 -8.55 -18.94
C GLU A 44 28.16 -7.83 -17.59
N SER A 45 27.84 -6.53 -17.55
CA SER A 45 28.25 -5.68 -16.41
C SER A 45 27.13 -5.15 -15.50
N TYR A 46 25.85 -5.40 -15.77
CA TYR A 46 24.77 -4.79 -14.96
C TYR A 46 23.87 -5.76 -14.18
N ASP A 47 24.05 -7.08 -14.32
CA ASP A 47 23.13 -8.08 -13.73
C ASP A 47 23.77 -8.93 -12.60
N LYS A 48 25.09 -8.79 -12.37
CA LYS A 48 25.85 -9.67 -11.46
C LYS A 48 25.66 -9.39 -9.96
N SER A 49 25.11 -8.23 -9.54
CA SER A 49 25.06 -7.87 -8.11
C SER A 49 23.80 -8.32 -7.36
N PHE A 50 22.64 -8.47 -8.04
CA PHE A 50 21.41 -8.95 -7.42
C PHE A 50 21.23 -10.48 -7.49
N GLN A 51 21.85 -11.14 -8.48
CA GLN A 51 21.68 -12.57 -8.75
C GLN A 51 22.42 -13.49 -7.76
N SER A 52 23.51 -13.03 -7.12
CA SER A 52 24.27 -13.83 -6.14
C SER A 52 23.53 -14.05 -4.82
N ALA A 53 22.74 -13.07 -4.36
CA ALA A 53 22.15 -13.12 -3.02
C ALA A 53 21.08 -14.22 -2.82
N TYR A 54 20.36 -14.60 -3.88
CA TYR A 54 19.30 -15.62 -3.78
C TYR A 54 19.83 -17.06 -3.88
N HIS A 55 20.90 -17.30 -4.63
CA HIS A 55 21.53 -18.62 -4.74
C HIS A 55 22.25 -19.03 -3.45
N ASP A 56 22.77 -18.04 -2.71
CA ASP A 56 23.47 -18.25 -1.44
C ASP A 56 22.52 -18.29 -0.22
N ALA A 57 21.20 -18.18 -0.43
CA ALA A 57 20.23 -18.22 0.65
C ALA A 57 20.16 -19.61 1.28
N GLU A 58 20.27 -19.69 2.61
CA GLU A 58 20.24 -20.93 3.40
C GLU A 58 19.02 -21.81 3.09
N ILE A 59 17.88 -21.17 2.77
CA ILE A 59 16.64 -21.86 2.37
C ILE A 59 16.78 -22.70 1.10
N VAL A 60 17.61 -22.26 0.14
CA VAL A 60 17.84 -23.01 -1.11
C VAL A 60 18.58 -24.31 -0.79
N GLN A 61 19.56 -24.26 0.10
CA GLN A 61 20.29 -25.44 0.55
C GLN A 61 19.38 -26.38 1.35
N LEU A 62 18.55 -25.84 2.24
CA LEU A 62 17.59 -26.60 3.04
C LEU A 62 16.55 -27.33 2.18
N LEU A 63 16.08 -26.70 1.10
CA LEU A 63 15.10 -27.28 0.18
C LEU A 63 15.71 -28.11 -0.96
N ALA A 64 17.03 -28.13 -1.13
CA ALA A 64 17.69 -28.86 -2.21
C ALA A 64 17.38 -30.38 -2.19
N TYR A 65 17.43 -31.02 -1.02
CA TYR A 65 17.09 -32.45 -0.89
C TYR A 65 15.62 -32.73 -1.22
N PRO A 66 14.63 -32.02 -0.60
CA PRO A 66 13.22 -32.15 -0.99
C PRO A 66 12.97 -31.93 -2.49
N ILE A 67 13.55 -30.88 -3.08
CA ILE A 67 13.41 -30.55 -4.51
C ILE A 67 13.92 -31.70 -5.38
N ASN A 68 15.13 -32.21 -5.11
CA ASN A 68 15.70 -33.32 -5.86
C ASN A 68 14.85 -34.59 -5.71
N LYS A 69 14.40 -34.92 -4.49
CA LYS A 69 13.54 -36.07 -4.23
C LYS A 69 12.23 -36.00 -5.03
N ILE A 70 11.56 -34.85 -5.02
CA ILE A 70 10.32 -34.64 -5.77
C ILE A 70 10.57 -34.65 -7.28
N SER A 71 11.70 -34.13 -7.76
CA SER A 71 12.07 -34.15 -9.17
C SER A 71 12.16 -35.59 -9.70
N TRP A 72 12.86 -36.46 -8.97
CA TRP A 72 12.91 -37.90 -9.29
C TRP A 72 11.54 -38.57 -9.24
N GLU A 73 10.72 -38.23 -8.24
CA GLU A 73 9.38 -38.79 -8.11
C GLU A 73 8.47 -38.43 -9.29
N ILE A 74 8.53 -37.19 -9.77
CA ILE A 74 7.82 -36.72 -10.97
C ILE A 74 8.28 -37.53 -12.18
N ILE A 75 9.60 -37.61 -12.43
CA ILE A 75 10.17 -38.29 -13.60
C ILE A 75 9.81 -39.78 -13.61
N CYS A 76 9.93 -40.47 -12.48
CA CYS A 76 9.73 -41.92 -12.42
C CYS A 76 8.26 -42.35 -12.45
N LYS A 77 7.33 -41.53 -11.95
CA LYS A 77 5.91 -41.92 -11.84
C LYS A 77 5.07 -41.60 -13.08
N ILE A 78 5.45 -40.58 -13.85
CA ILE A 78 4.71 -40.16 -15.05
C ILE A 78 4.50 -41.29 -16.07
N PRO A 79 5.50 -42.12 -16.42
CA PRO A 79 5.32 -43.18 -17.42
C PRO A 79 4.29 -44.26 -17.06
N SER A 80 3.91 -44.37 -15.78
CA SER A 80 3.09 -45.47 -15.25
C SER A 80 1.80 -45.00 -14.55
N GLY A 81 1.57 -43.70 -14.41
CA GLY A 81 0.59 -43.15 -13.47
C GLY A 81 -0.37 -42.12 -14.05
N GLU A 82 -1.61 -42.11 -13.55
CA GLU A 82 -2.61 -41.08 -13.84
C GLU A 82 -2.21 -39.74 -13.18
N SER A 83 -2.42 -38.61 -13.87
CA SER A 83 -2.04 -37.27 -13.37
C SER A 83 -2.61 -36.94 -11.98
N HIS A 84 -3.79 -37.49 -11.66
CA HIS A 84 -4.42 -37.36 -10.34
C HIS A 84 -3.63 -38.07 -9.23
N SER A 85 -3.27 -39.35 -9.40
CA SER A 85 -2.63 -40.14 -8.35
C SER A 85 -1.21 -39.65 -8.06
N ILE A 86 -0.50 -39.17 -9.09
CA ILE A 86 0.80 -38.52 -8.93
C ILE A 86 0.66 -37.24 -8.10
N ALA A 87 -0.29 -36.36 -8.43
CA ALA A 87 -0.50 -35.11 -7.71
C ALA A 87 -0.84 -35.34 -6.22
N ILE A 88 -1.68 -36.33 -5.91
CA ILE A 88 -1.99 -36.70 -4.52
C ILE A 88 -0.75 -37.25 -3.81
N GLY A 89 0.01 -38.15 -4.46
CA GLY A 89 1.24 -38.68 -3.87
C GLY A 89 2.28 -37.60 -3.54
N LEU A 90 2.42 -36.58 -4.40
CA LEU A 90 3.30 -35.44 -4.15
C LEU A 90 2.83 -34.59 -2.96
N LEU A 91 1.51 -34.38 -2.83
CA LEU A 91 0.93 -33.68 -1.69
C LEU A 91 1.15 -34.41 -0.36
N GLU A 92 1.04 -35.74 -0.37
CA GLU A 92 1.32 -36.59 0.78
C GLU A 92 2.82 -36.58 1.14
N ALA A 93 3.69 -36.66 0.13
CA ALA A 93 5.14 -36.59 0.30
C ALA A 93 5.60 -35.26 0.90
N LEU A 94 4.89 -34.16 0.62
CA LEU A 94 5.16 -32.82 1.14
C LEU A 94 4.22 -32.42 2.30
N SER A 95 3.53 -33.38 2.92
CA SER A 95 2.48 -33.13 3.94
C SER A 95 2.92 -32.22 5.08
N THR A 96 4.20 -32.29 5.49
CA THR A 96 4.80 -31.49 6.58
C THR A 96 5.03 -30.03 6.24
N TYR A 97 4.99 -29.64 4.96
CA TYR A 97 5.24 -28.27 4.50
C TYR A 97 3.94 -27.46 4.44
N ALA A 98 4.01 -26.13 4.62
CA ALA A 98 2.88 -25.25 4.35
C ALA A 98 2.48 -25.26 2.86
N TRP A 99 1.24 -24.83 2.55
CA TRP A 99 0.66 -24.89 1.20
C TRP A 99 1.49 -24.16 0.13
N ASP A 100 2.02 -22.99 0.46
CA ASP A 100 2.96 -22.22 -0.36
C ASP A 100 4.26 -23.00 -0.64
N ALA A 101 4.84 -23.61 0.40
CA ALA A 101 6.06 -24.39 0.27
C ALA A 101 5.85 -25.66 -0.55
N LYS A 102 4.71 -26.36 -0.39
CA LYS A 102 4.36 -27.52 -1.24
C LYS A 102 4.39 -27.16 -2.73
N VAL A 103 3.82 -26.02 -3.09
CA VAL A 103 3.83 -25.53 -4.47
C VAL A 103 5.25 -25.20 -4.92
N VAL A 104 5.99 -24.39 -4.17
CA VAL A 104 7.32 -23.92 -4.60
C VAL A 104 8.31 -25.08 -4.72
N ILE A 105 8.30 -26.05 -3.81
CA ILE A 105 9.17 -27.23 -3.89
C ILE A 105 8.83 -28.06 -5.13
N THR A 106 7.54 -28.30 -5.39
CA THR A 106 7.10 -29.07 -6.57
C THR A 106 7.44 -28.33 -7.87
N PHE A 107 7.25 -27.01 -7.89
CA PHE A 107 7.54 -26.20 -9.07
C PHE A 107 9.04 -26.15 -9.34
N ALA A 108 9.87 -25.96 -8.31
CA ALA A 108 11.33 -26.01 -8.42
C ALA A 108 11.82 -27.38 -8.90
N ALA A 109 11.25 -28.47 -8.38
CA ALA A 109 11.57 -29.82 -8.79
C ALA A 109 11.34 -30.07 -10.30
N PHE A 110 10.23 -29.55 -10.82
CA PHE A 110 9.96 -29.56 -12.26
C PHE A 110 10.88 -28.61 -13.04
N SER A 111 11.16 -27.42 -12.51
CA SER A 111 12.03 -26.44 -13.17
C SER A 111 13.45 -26.96 -13.39
N VAL A 112 13.96 -27.84 -12.54
CA VAL A 112 15.24 -28.54 -12.77
C VAL A 112 15.17 -29.33 -14.09
N SER A 113 14.19 -30.21 -14.25
CA SER A 113 14.02 -31.00 -15.48
C SER A 113 13.76 -30.13 -16.71
N TYR A 114 12.95 -29.07 -16.55
CA TYR A 114 12.69 -28.09 -17.60
C TYR A 114 13.98 -27.37 -18.04
N GLY A 115 14.76 -26.89 -17.09
CA GLY A 115 16.02 -26.19 -17.34
C GLY A 115 17.06 -27.11 -17.99
N GLU A 116 17.18 -28.36 -17.53
CA GLU A 116 18.07 -29.36 -18.16
C GLU A 116 17.70 -29.64 -19.61
N PHE A 117 16.40 -29.78 -19.91
CA PHE A 117 15.91 -29.99 -21.28
C PHE A 117 16.36 -28.84 -22.20
N TRP A 118 16.05 -27.59 -21.83
CA TRP A 118 16.42 -26.42 -22.63
C TRP A 118 17.92 -26.17 -22.69
N LEU A 119 18.66 -26.49 -21.63
CA LEU A 119 20.12 -26.38 -21.62
C LEU A 119 20.75 -27.32 -22.64
N VAL A 120 20.29 -28.58 -22.70
CA VAL A 120 20.76 -29.58 -23.68
C VAL A 120 20.39 -29.13 -25.10
N GLU A 121 19.14 -28.73 -25.32
CA GLU A 121 18.66 -28.30 -26.63
C GLU A 121 19.46 -27.11 -27.17
N HIS A 122 19.66 -26.07 -26.36
CA HIS A 122 20.41 -24.87 -26.78
C HIS A 122 21.91 -25.13 -27.01
N LEU A 123 22.53 -26.03 -26.23
CA LEU A 123 23.96 -26.32 -26.34
C LEU A 123 24.30 -27.41 -27.36
N ARG A 124 23.31 -28.14 -27.87
CA ARG A 124 23.47 -29.27 -28.80
C ARG A 124 24.31 -28.96 -30.02
N VAL A 125 24.25 -27.71 -30.52
CA VAL A 125 24.98 -27.23 -31.70
C VAL A 125 26.45 -26.89 -31.37
N LYS A 126 26.73 -26.47 -30.13
CA LYS A 126 28.03 -25.90 -29.72
C LYS A 126 28.87 -26.84 -28.84
N ASN A 127 28.26 -27.85 -28.22
CA ASN A 127 28.91 -28.69 -27.21
C ASN A 127 28.68 -30.18 -27.51
N GLN A 128 29.78 -30.93 -27.66
CA GLN A 128 29.73 -32.38 -27.94
C GLN A 128 29.02 -33.17 -26.84
N LEU A 129 29.21 -32.80 -25.56
CA LEU A 129 28.53 -33.44 -24.44
C LEU A 129 27.01 -33.27 -24.54
N ALA A 130 26.54 -32.06 -24.89
CA ALA A 130 25.11 -31.79 -25.07
C ALA A 130 24.55 -32.59 -26.27
N LYS A 131 25.33 -32.72 -27.35
CA LYS A 131 24.98 -33.53 -28.51
C LYS A 131 24.84 -35.02 -28.16
N ASP A 132 25.77 -35.57 -27.39
CA ASP A 132 25.74 -36.97 -26.97
C ASP A 132 24.57 -37.23 -26.01
N ILE A 133 24.30 -36.31 -25.07
CA ILE A 133 23.13 -36.39 -24.17
C ILE A 133 21.82 -36.32 -24.97
N ALA A 134 21.72 -35.41 -25.93
CA ALA A 134 20.53 -35.28 -26.76
C ALA A 134 20.26 -36.52 -27.61
N ALA A 135 21.31 -37.20 -28.10
CA ALA A 135 21.19 -38.46 -28.82
C ALA A 135 20.66 -39.59 -27.91
N LEU A 136 21.11 -39.66 -26.66
CA LEU A 136 20.61 -40.65 -25.69
C LEU A 136 19.19 -40.35 -25.20
N LYS A 137 18.84 -39.06 -25.09
CA LYS A 137 17.50 -38.58 -24.72
C LYS A 137 16.52 -38.58 -25.90
N ASP A 138 16.98 -38.96 -27.09
CA ASP A 138 16.22 -38.97 -28.34
C ASP A 138 15.45 -37.66 -28.58
N ILE A 139 16.13 -36.53 -28.42
CA ILE A 139 15.52 -35.20 -28.59
C ILE A 139 15.39 -34.90 -30.10
N PRO A 140 14.19 -34.53 -30.61
CA PRO A 140 13.97 -34.30 -32.04
C PRO A 140 14.89 -33.23 -32.63
N GLU A 141 15.64 -33.57 -33.69
CA GLU A 141 16.63 -32.65 -34.30
C GLU A 141 16.04 -31.38 -34.94
N ARG A 142 14.72 -31.38 -35.19
CA ARG A 142 13.99 -30.34 -35.92
C ARG A 142 12.78 -29.84 -35.14
N MET A 143 12.94 -29.70 -33.82
CA MET A 143 11.86 -29.21 -32.95
C MET A 143 11.31 -27.85 -33.42
N GLU A 144 12.20 -26.94 -33.85
CA GLU A 144 11.86 -25.61 -34.37
C GLU A 144 11.03 -25.62 -35.66
N GLN A 145 11.12 -26.69 -36.46
CA GLN A 145 10.41 -26.78 -37.75
C GLN A 145 9.04 -27.46 -37.62
N ASN A 146 8.73 -28.03 -36.46
CA ASN A 146 7.47 -28.71 -36.21
C ASN A 146 6.48 -27.77 -35.49
N GLU A 147 5.56 -27.22 -36.27
CA GLU A 147 4.50 -26.33 -35.79
C GLU A 147 3.64 -26.92 -34.67
N GLU A 148 3.42 -28.23 -34.64
CA GLU A 148 2.61 -28.88 -33.60
C GLU A 148 3.37 -28.99 -32.29
N ILE A 149 4.67 -29.30 -32.33
CA ILE A 149 5.52 -29.32 -31.14
C ILE A 149 5.63 -27.91 -30.56
N ARG A 150 5.83 -26.90 -31.41
CA ARG A 150 5.87 -25.48 -30.97
C ARG A 150 4.60 -25.07 -30.25
N LYS A 151 3.42 -25.38 -30.82
CA LYS A 151 2.14 -25.11 -30.16
C LYS A 151 2.00 -25.80 -28.80
N LYS A 152 2.49 -27.03 -28.65
CA LYS A 152 2.49 -27.74 -27.36
C LYS A 152 3.41 -27.06 -26.34
N ILE A 153 4.61 -26.66 -26.76
CA ILE A 153 5.56 -25.93 -25.91
C ILE A 153 4.98 -24.58 -25.46
N ASP A 154 4.37 -23.83 -26.39
CA ASP A 154 3.72 -22.56 -26.07
C ASP A 154 2.56 -22.74 -25.09
N ALA A 155 1.76 -23.80 -25.25
CA ALA A 155 0.68 -24.14 -24.32
C ALA A 155 1.22 -24.47 -22.92
N VAL A 156 2.31 -25.23 -22.82
CA VAL A 156 3.01 -25.50 -21.55
C VAL A 156 3.52 -24.19 -20.94
N ALA A 157 4.21 -23.34 -21.70
CA ALA A 157 4.73 -22.07 -21.21
C ALA A 157 3.63 -21.16 -20.65
N ASN A 158 2.48 -21.07 -21.34
CA ASN A 158 1.32 -20.33 -20.88
C ASN A 158 0.75 -20.91 -19.57
N LEU A 159 0.67 -22.24 -19.46
CA LEU A 159 0.24 -22.92 -18.24
C LEU A 159 1.20 -22.64 -17.07
N LEU A 160 2.51 -22.71 -17.29
CA LEU A 160 3.52 -22.42 -16.29
C LEU A 160 3.49 -20.95 -15.82
N GLN A 161 3.18 -20.02 -16.73
CA GLN A 161 2.96 -18.62 -16.37
C GLN A 161 1.72 -18.44 -15.48
N ALA A 162 0.64 -19.17 -15.75
CA ALA A 162 -0.53 -19.20 -14.89
C ALA A 162 -0.20 -19.78 -13.50
N VAL A 163 0.52 -20.90 -13.45
CA VAL A 163 1.01 -21.52 -12.21
C VAL A 163 1.83 -20.52 -11.39
N LEU A 164 2.79 -19.83 -12.02
CA LEU A 164 3.63 -18.84 -11.37
C LEU A 164 2.79 -17.69 -10.78
N THR A 165 1.84 -17.17 -11.56
CA THR A 165 0.96 -16.07 -11.14
C THR A 165 0.13 -16.45 -9.91
N VAL A 166 -0.46 -17.65 -9.91
CA VAL A 166 -1.27 -18.13 -8.77
C VAL A 166 -0.39 -18.41 -7.55
N THR A 167 0.82 -18.94 -7.75
CA THR A 167 1.79 -19.17 -6.67
C THR A 167 2.14 -17.88 -5.93
N HIS A 168 2.38 -16.79 -6.67
CA HIS A 168 2.60 -15.46 -6.08
C HIS A 168 1.42 -14.97 -5.25
N ILE A 169 0.18 -15.20 -5.71
CA ILE A 169 -1.01 -14.82 -4.95
C ILE A 169 -1.09 -15.60 -3.63
N ILE A 170 -0.84 -16.92 -3.65
CA ILE A 170 -0.82 -17.75 -2.45
C ILE A 170 0.24 -17.25 -1.44
N ILE A 171 1.43 -16.89 -1.91
CA ILE A 171 2.49 -16.33 -1.07
C ILE A 171 2.05 -14.98 -0.46
N LYS A 172 1.40 -14.10 -1.22
CA LYS A 172 0.86 -12.83 -0.70
C LYS A 172 -0.16 -13.01 0.42
N PHE A 173 -0.97 -14.08 0.42
CA PHE A 173 -1.86 -14.38 1.54
C PHE A 173 -1.11 -14.66 2.84
N LYS A 174 0.05 -15.32 2.77
CA LYS A 174 0.90 -15.59 3.95
C LYS A 174 1.55 -14.33 4.52
N GLU A 175 1.78 -13.32 3.67
CA GLU A 175 2.43 -12.05 4.02
C GLU A 175 1.50 -10.99 4.61
N LEU A 176 0.19 -11.26 4.69
CA LEU A 176 -0.76 -10.29 5.22
C LEU A 176 -0.38 -9.90 6.67
N PRO A 177 -0.42 -8.60 7.02
CA PRO A 177 -0.04 -8.15 8.37
C PRO A 177 -0.92 -8.77 9.47
N THR A 178 -0.32 -9.62 10.28
CA THR A 178 -1.01 -10.36 11.36
C THR A 178 -1.57 -9.47 12.45
N GLN A 179 -1.04 -8.24 12.60
CA GLN A 179 -1.54 -7.23 13.53
C GLN A 179 -2.98 -6.77 13.21
N TYR A 180 -3.40 -6.80 11.93
CA TYR A 180 -4.73 -6.33 11.52
C TYR A 180 -5.67 -7.48 11.15
N ILE A 181 -5.15 -8.62 10.73
CA ILE A 181 -5.93 -9.83 10.42
C ILE A 181 -5.29 -11.03 11.11
N ASN A 182 -6.03 -11.64 12.04
CA ASN A 182 -5.64 -12.91 12.62
C ASN A 182 -5.84 -14.04 11.60
N ARG A 183 -4.94 -15.02 11.59
CA ARG A 183 -5.04 -16.21 10.73
C ARG A 183 -6.30 -17.03 11.01
N ASP A 184 -6.80 -16.97 12.24
CA ASP A 184 -8.00 -17.68 12.69
C ASP A 184 -9.30 -16.87 12.50
N SER A 185 -9.25 -15.69 11.87
CA SER A 185 -10.45 -14.87 11.67
C SER A 185 -11.38 -15.52 10.63
N PRO A 186 -12.71 -15.36 10.74
CA PRO A 186 -13.66 -15.94 9.78
C PRO A 186 -13.43 -15.40 8.36
N GLU A 187 -12.98 -14.15 8.22
CA GLU A 187 -12.64 -13.54 6.93
C GLU A 187 -11.43 -14.23 6.30
N MET A 188 -10.37 -14.47 7.08
CA MET A 188 -9.18 -15.18 6.61
C MET A 188 -9.47 -16.65 6.29
N ALA A 189 -10.27 -17.33 7.11
CA ALA A 189 -10.69 -18.71 6.87
C ALA A 189 -11.49 -18.82 5.56
N THR A 190 -12.40 -17.88 5.29
CA THR A 190 -13.19 -17.85 4.05
C THR A 190 -12.29 -17.59 2.84
N ALA A 191 -11.39 -16.61 2.94
CA ALA A 191 -10.50 -16.24 1.85
C ALA A 191 -9.48 -17.34 1.49
N THR A 192 -9.03 -18.10 2.48
CA THR A 192 -8.03 -19.17 2.31
C THR A 192 -8.64 -20.55 2.06
N ALA A 193 -9.97 -20.71 2.16
CA ALA A 193 -10.66 -22.00 2.00
C ALA A 193 -10.36 -22.70 0.67
N HIS A 194 -10.14 -21.93 -0.40
CA HIS A 194 -9.85 -22.48 -1.73
C HIS A 194 -8.36 -22.78 -1.96
N ILE A 195 -7.45 -22.34 -1.09
CA ILE A 195 -6.00 -22.55 -1.26
C ILE A 195 -5.63 -24.03 -1.42
N PRO A 196 -6.09 -24.98 -0.56
CA PRO A 196 -5.74 -26.39 -0.73
C PRO A 196 -6.14 -26.96 -2.09
N THR A 197 -7.35 -26.62 -2.55
CA THR A 197 -7.87 -27.03 -3.87
C THR A 197 -7.02 -26.42 -4.98
N THR A 198 -6.69 -25.13 -4.88
CA THR A 198 -5.84 -24.45 -5.87
C THR A 198 -4.44 -25.04 -5.92
N VAL A 199 -3.83 -25.36 -4.78
CA VAL A 199 -2.51 -26.02 -4.73
C VAL A 199 -2.54 -27.37 -5.44
N TYR A 200 -3.60 -28.16 -5.22
CA TYR A 200 -3.78 -29.41 -5.95
C TYR A 200 -3.81 -29.20 -7.48
N TRP A 201 -4.54 -28.20 -7.97
CA TRP A 201 -4.59 -27.91 -9.40
C TRP A 201 -3.26 -27.39 -9.95
N ILE A 202 -2.51 -26.59 -9.18
CA ILE A 202 -1.15 -26.18 -9.55
C ILE A 202 -0.24 -27.39 -9.72
N ILE A 203 -0.19 -28.29 -8.73
CA ILE A 203 0.64 -29.50 -8.78
C ILE A 203 0.24 -30.38 -9.97
N ARG A 204 -1.07 -30.55 -10.22
CA ARG A 204 -1.55 -31.30 -11.37
C ARG A 204 -1.14 -30.66 -12.69
N SER A 205 -1.15 -29.33 -12.79
CA SER A 205 -0.65 -28.59 -13.96
C SER A 205 0.85 -28.78 -14.18
N ILE A 206 1.64 -28.80 -13.11
CA ILE A 206 3.08 -29.10 -13.17
C ILE A 206 3.30 -30.54 -13.68
N VAL A 207 2.56 -31.52 -13.15
CA VAL A 207 2.66 -32.93 -13.59
C VAL A 207 2.26 -33.08 -15.06
N ALA A 208 1.18 -32.42 -15.51
CA ALA A 208 0.79 -32.44 -16.91
C ALA A 208 1.85 -31.81 -17.84
N SER A 209 2.47 -30.70 -17.41
CA SER A 209 3.58 -30.06 -18.13
C SER A 209 4.80 -30.98 -18.22
N ALA A 210 5.13 -31.68 -17.12
CA ALA A 210 6.21 -32.66 -17.08
C ALA A 210 5.94 -33.85 -18.01
N SER A 211 4.70 -34.32 -18.08
CA SER A 211 4.33 -35.39 -19.01
C SER A 211 4.55 -35.00 -20.47
N VAL A 212 4.17 -33.77 -20.84
CA VAL A 212 4.42 -33.30 -22.21
C VAL A 212 5.92 -33.19 -22.50
N LEU A 213 6.72 -32.66 -21.58
CA LEU A 213 8.18 -32.59 -21.77
C LEU A 213 8.84 -33.97 -21.84
N LEU A 214 8.43 -34.92 -21.00
CA LEU A 214 8.94 -36.28 -21.04
C LEU A 214 8.52 -37.00 -22.32
N ASN A 215 7.30 -36.80 -22.81
CA ASN A 215 6.87 -37.38 -24.08
C ASN A 215 7.65 -36.81 -25.28
N LEU A 216 8.24 -35.62 -25.17
CA LEU A 216 9.16 -35.08 -26.18
C LEU A 216 10.56 -35.72 -26.12
N VAL A 217 10.89 -36.43 -25.04
CA VAL A 217 12.18 -37.06 -24.73
C VAL A 217 12.02 -38.58 -24.77
N GLY A 218 12.42 -39.24 -25.85
CA GLY A 218 12.34 -40.71 -25.98
C GLY A 218 11.29 -41.26 -26.94
N SER A 219 10.54 -40.39 -27.65
CA SER A 219 9.59 -40.82 -28.68
C SER A 219 10.21 -40.71 -30.08
N GLY A 220 10.99 -41.70 -30.48
CA GLY A 220 11.46 -41.83 -31.85
C GLY A 220 10.28 -41.92 -32.83
N HIS A 221 10.23 -41.00 -33.80
CA HIS A 221 9.38 -40.92 -35.02
C HIS A 221 7.89 -41.33 -35.03
N GLU A 222 7.30 -41.94 -34.01
CA GLU A 222 5.87 -42.20 -33.88
C GLU A 222 5.25 -41.16 -32.94
N TYR A 223 5.15 -39.92 -33.44
CA TYR A 223 4.30 -38.89 -32.82
C TYR A 223 2.83 -39.32 -32.98
N ILE A 224 2.32 -40.10 -32.03
CA ILE A 224 0.88 -40.22 -31.84
C ILE A 224 0.44 -38.90 -31.21
N THR A 225 -0.02 -37.99 -32.07
CA THR A 225 -0.69 -36.74 -31.71
C THR A 225 -1.96 -37.05 -30.92
N SER A 226 -1.83 -37.24 -29.60
CA SER A 226 -3.00 -37.34 -28.73
C SER A 226 -3.58 -35.92 -28.56
N THR A 227 -4.71 -35.65 -29.19
CA THR A 227 -5.51 -34.42 -28.99
C THR A 227 -5.94 -34.25 -27.53
N ALA A 228 -5.95 -35.34 -26.76
CA ALA A 228 -6.26 -35.38 -25.34
C ALA A 228 -5.27 -34.56 -24.48
N GLU A 229 -3.96 -34.67 -24.73
CA GLU A 229 -2.93 -33.92 -23.97
C GLU A 229 -3.05 -32.40 -24.14
N SER A 230 -3.24 -31.95 -25.38
CA SER A 230 -3.37 -30.53 -25.70
C SER A 230 -4.64 -29.92 -25.10
N TRP A 231 -5.74 -30.69 -25.06
CA TRP A 231 -6.98 -30.26 -24.43
C TRP A 231 -6.88 -30.23 -22.90
N GLU A 232 -6.16 -31.19 -22.28
CA GLU A 232 -5.90 -31.20 -20.85
C GLU A 232 -5.15 -29.95 -20.40
N ILE A 233 -4.06 -29.56 -21.08
CA ILE A 233 -3.28 -28.34 -20.75
C ILE A 233 -4.14 -27.08 -20.84
N LEU A 234 -4.91 -26.93 -21.91
CA LEU A 234 -5.77 -25.76 -22.09
C LEU A 234 -6.86 -25.70 -21.01
N SER A 235 -7.47 -26.84 -20.69
CA SER A 235 -8.49 -26.92 -19.64
C SER A 235 -7.92 -26.56 -18.26
N LEU A 236 -6.69 -27.00 -17.96
CA LEU A 236 -5.97 -26.67 -16.72
C LEU A 236 -5.61 -25.19 -16.66
N ALA A 237 -5.16 -24.59 -17.76
CA ALA A 237 -4.83 -23.18 -17.84
C ALA A 237 -6.08 -22.30 -17.56
N ASN A 238 -7.21 -22.62 -18.20
CA ASN A 238 -8.48 -21.93 -17.96
C ASN A 238 -8.95 -22.09 -16.50
N LYS A 239 -8.80 -23.30 -15.94
CA LYS A 239 -9.18 -23.58 -14.55
C LYS A 239 -8.33 -22.81 -13.54
N LEU A 240 -7.02 -22.72 -13.75
CA LEU A 240 -6.13 -21.91 -12.93
C LEU A 240 -6.42 -20.42 -13.07
N SER A 241 -6.77 -19.94 -14.28
CA SER A 241 -7.18 -18.54 -14.48
C SER A 241 -8.39 -18.17 -13.63
N HIS A 242 -9.43 -19.00 -13.63
CA HIS A 242 -10.62 -18.75 -12.80
C HIS A 242 -10.29 -18.75 -11.30
N MET A 243 -9.44 -19.68 -10.84
CA MET A 243 -8.99 -19.69 -9.43
C MET A 243 -8.15 -18.46 -9.09
N CYS A 244 -7.33 -18.00 -10.03
CA CYS A 244 -6.50 -16.80 -9.90
C CYS A 244 -7.35 -15.55 -9.66
N GLU A 245 -8.40 -15.36 -10.48
CA GLU A 245 -9.35 -14.25 -10.34
C GLU A 245 -10.07 -14.28 -8.98
N HIS A 246 -10.54 -15.45 -8.57
CA HIS A 246 -11.19 -15.62 -7.28
C HIS A 246 -10.25 -15.29 -6.11
N LEU A 247 -9.05 -15.85 -6.08
CA LEU A 247 -8.07 -15.59 -5.02
C LEU A 247 -7.61 -14.13 -5.01
N ARG A 248 -7.48 -13.49 -6.17
CA ARG A 248 -7.15 -12.06 -6.26
C ARG A 248 -8.24 -11.19 -5.66
N SER A 249 -9.50 -11.48 -5.98
CA SER A 249 -10.65 -10.78 -5.40
C SER A 249 -10.72 -10.95 -3.88
N GLN A 250 -10.47 -12.16 -3.36
CA GLN A 250 -10.40 -12.39 -1.91
C GLN A 250 -9.26 -11.59 -1.26
N LEU A 251 -8.09 -11.55 -1.89
CA LEU A 251 -6.94 -10.79 -1.39
C LEU A 251 -7.22 -9.28 -1.37
N GLU A 252 -7.86 -8.73 -2.40
CA GLU A 252 -8.28 -7.33 -2.46
C GLU A 252 -9.27 -6.98 -1.35
N ASN A 253 -10.25 -7.86 -1.09
CA ASN A 253 -11.19 -7.68 0.00
C ASN A 253 -10.48 -7.64 1.37
N LEU A 254 -9.59 -8.60 1.64
CA LEU A 254 -8.80 -8.61 2.89
C LEU A 254 -7.94 -7.36 3.04
N ASN A 255 -7.29 -6.91 1.97
CA ASN A 255 -6.52 -5.65 1.98
C ASN A 255 -7.43 -4.45 2.28
N GLY A 256 -8.64 -4.41 1.74
CA GLY A 256 -9.64 -3.38 2.07
C GLY A 256 -9.99 -3.38 3.57
N ILE A 257 -10.17 -4.55 4.17
CA ILE A 257 -10.41 -4.70 5.62
C ILE A 257 -9.19 -4.23 6.43
N ILE A 258 -7.97 -4.59 6.01
CA ILE A 258 -6.73 -4.15 6.66
C ILE A 258 -6.62 -2.64 6.66
N GLU A 259 -6.79 -2.00 5.50
CA GLU A 259 -6.69 -0.55 5.38
C GLU A 259 -7.80 0.17 6.16
N ALA A 260 -9.00 -0.42 6.26
CA ALA A 260 -10.06 0.11 7.12
C ALA A 260 -9.69 0.05 8.61
N LYS A 261 -9.16 -1.09 9.09
CA LYS A 261 -8.70 -1.25 10.48
C LYS A 261 -7.55 -0.31 10.80
N LYS A 262 -6.55 -0.24 9.92
CA LYS A 262 -5.40 0.66 10.07
C LYS A 262 -5.83 2.12 10.22
N ARG A 263 -6.72 2.62 9.36
CA ARG A 263 -7.29 3.98 9.48
C ARG A 263 -8.03 4.19 10.80
N ASN A 264 -8.70 3.16 11.31
CA ASN A 264 -9.40 3.24 12.59
C ASN A 264 -8.44 3.28 13.80
N ASP A 265 -7.34 2.53 13.72
CA ASP A 265 -6.30 2.55 14.74
C ASP A 265 -5.55 3.89 14.75
N GLU A 266 -5.22 4.43 13.58
CA GLU A 266 -4.67 5.78 13.42
C GLU A 266 -5.60 6.84 14.02
N PHE A 267 -6.90 6.75 13.75
CA PHE A 267 -7.91 7.65 14.35
C PHE A 267 -7.98 7.52 15.88
N THR A 268 -7.94 6.30 16.40
CA THR A 268 -7.94 6.04 17.85
C THR A 268 -6.67 6.57 18.51
N ASN A 269 -5.52 6.42 17.86
CA ASN A 269 -4.24 6.97 18.32
C ASN A 269 -4.26 8.50 18.32
N LEU A 270 -4.81 9.13 17.28
CA LEU A 270 -4.98 10.58 17.22
C LEU A 270 -5.85 11.09 18.36
N ARG A 271 -6.97 10.42 18.67
CA ARG A 271 -7.82 10.76 19.82
C ARG A 271 -7.04 10.73 21.13
N LYS A 272 -6.32 9.63 21.40
CA LYS A 272 -5.48 9.51 22.61
C LYS A 272 -4.40 10.60 22.66
N LEU A 273 -3.87 11.01 21.50
CA LEU A 273 -2.89 12.08 21.42
C LEU A 273 -3.47 13.40 21.92
N PHE A 274 -4.70 13.76 21.54
CA PHE A 274 -5.37 14.97 22.04
C PHE A 274 -5.76 14.92 23.52
N GLU A 275 -5.98 13.73 24.08
CA GLU A 275 -6.31 13.54 25.51
C GLU A 275 -5.07 13.62 26.42
N THR A 276 -3.88 13.40 25.87
CA THR A 276 -2.62 13.39 26.63
C THR A 276 -1.95 14.76 26.63
N SER A 277 -1.30 15.11 27.75
CA SER A 277 -0.48 16.32 27.84
C SER A 277 0.92 16.04 27.30
N HIS A 278 1.44 16.93 26.47
CA HIS A 278 2.77 16.80 25.87
C HIS A 278 3.75 17.84 26.39
N ILE A 279 5.03 17.64 26.14
CA ILE A 279 6.09 18.61 26.47
C ILE A 279 5.90 19.90 25.66
N ASP A 280 5.51 19.75 24.40
CA ASP A 280 5.16 20.82 23.47
C ASP A 280 4.06 20.36 22.51
N ASN A 281 3.49 21.30 21.76
CA ASN A 281 2.45 21.10 20.76
C ASN A 281 2.90 20.38 19.48
N MET A 282 4.18 20.01 19.32
CA MET A 282 4.69 19.50 18.03
C MET A 282 4.13 18.12 17.67
N LYS A 283 3.89 17.24 18.65
CA LYS A 283 3.29 15.93 18.37
C LYS A 283 1.90 16.06 17.76
N ILE A 284 1.11 17.00 18.27
CA ILE A 284 -0.25 17.29 17.79
C ILE A 284 -0.18 17.90 16.39
N LEU A 285 0.65 18.94 16.20
CA LEU A 285 0.77 19.60 14.90
C LEU A 285 1.27 18.64 13.80
N ARG A 286 2.22 17.75 14.11
CA ARG A 286 2.70 16.71 13.18
C ARG A 286 1.67 15.59 12.91
N ALA A 287 0.72 15.38 13.82
CA ALA A 287 -0.37 14.44 13.60
C ALA A 287 -1.50 15.05 12.75
N ILE A 288 -1.64 16.37 12.75
CA ILE A 288 -2.59 17.11 11.89
C ILE A 288 -2.01 17.36 10.50
N ILE A 289 -0.72 17.69 10.41
CA ILE A 289 -0.05 18.08 9.16
C ILE A 289 1.01 17.04 8.78
N ARG A 290 0.80 16.42 7.63
CA ARG A 290 1.74 15.52 6.97
C ARG A 290 2.94 16.31 6.46
N GLY A 291 4.04 16.26 7.21
CA GLY A 291 5.32 16.80 6.77
C GLY A 291 6.44 15.85 7.14
N ARG A 292 7.36 15.59 6.20
CA ARG A 292 8.66 14.98 6.55
C ARG A 292 9.47 16.00 7.35
N GLU A 293 10.40 15.54 8.18
CA GLU A 293 11.20 16.44 9.04
C GLU A 293 12.01 17.49 8.26
N ASP A 294 12.36 17.20 7.01
CA ASP A 294 13.12 18.11 6.14
C ASP A 294 12.24 19.07 5.30
N GLN A 295 10.92 18.90 5.31
CA GLN A 295 9.99 19.71 4.52
C GLN A 295 9.58 20.99 5.25
N MET A 296 9.10 21.97 4.47
CA MET A 296 8.52 23.22 4.95
C MET A 296 7.00 23.19 4.67
N PRO A 297 6.20 22.52 5.54
CA PRO A 297 4.82 22.18 5.23
C PRO A 297 3.83 23.34 5.43
N ILE A 298 4.29 24.48 5.97
CA ILE A 298 3.48 25.65 6.23
C ILE A 298 3.98 26.85 5.44
N PHE A 299 3.08 27.78 5.14
CA PHE A 299 3.30 29.01 4.40
C PHE A 299 3.06 30.21 5.33
N ASP A 300 4.04 31.11 5.42
CA ASP A 300 3.94 32.37 6.14
C ASP A 300 3.21 33.41 5.29
N GLY A 301 1.99 33.77 5.70
CA GLY A 301 1.17 34.77 5.01
C GLY A 301 1.71 36.19 5.04
N THR A 302 2.59 36.55 5.97
CA THR A 302 3.23 37.88 6.03
C THR A 302 4.45 37.94 5.11
N ARG A 303 5.35 36.95 5.22
CA ARG A 303 6.63 36.93 4.46
C ARG A 303 6.49 36.29 3.08
N LYS A 304 5.39 35.59 2.83
CA LYS A 304 5.08 34.85 1.59
C LYS A 304 6.14 33.79 1.25
N ILE A 305 6.63 33.08 2.27
CA ILE A 305 7.61 32.00 2.15
C ILE A 305 7.10 30.73 2.85
N THR A 306 7.61 29.57 2.45
CA THR A 306 7.38 28.34 3.20
C THR A 306 8.32 28.24 4.40
N GLU A 307 7.83 27.68 5.49
CA GLU A 307 8.53 27.60 6.77
C GLU A 307 8.35 26.21 7.42
N ARG A 308 9.20 25.93 8.42
CA ARG A 308 9.11 24.71 9.23
C ARG A 308 8.04 24.84 10.31
N LEU A 309 7.44 23.71 10.68
CA LEU A 309 6.42 23.66 11.72
C LEU A 309 6.95 24.09 13.10
N ASP A 310 8.27 23.97 13.34
CA ASP A 310 8.92 24.30 14.61
C ASP A 310 8.78 25.77 15.03
N ILE A 311 8.44 26.68 14.11
CA ILE A 311 8.18 28.10 14.45
C ILE A 311 6.93 28.29 15.35
N LEU A 312 6.04 27.30 15.34
CA LEU A 312 4.82 27.26 16.15
C LEU A 312 5.02 26.56 17.50
N ARG A 313 6.22 26.05 17.75
CA ARG A 313 6.54 25.27 18.95
C ARG A 313 6.36 26.11 20.22
N MET A 314 5.69 25.54 21.22
CA MET A 314 5.45 26.18 22.52
C MET A 314 4.67 27.51 22.46
N LYS A 315 3.92 27.73 21.38
CA LYS A 315 2.99 28.86 21.25
C LYS A 315 1.55 28.39 21.39
N TYR A 316 0.65 29.31 21.72
CA TYR A 316 -0.76 29.08 21.45
C TYR A 316 -0.98 29.06 19.93
N VAL A 317 -1.60 28.01 19.42
CA VAL A 317 -1.88 27.87 17.98
C VAL A 317 -3.39 27.81 17.78
N LEU A 318 -3.92 28.80 17.09
CA LEU A 318 -5.33 28.90 16.75
C LEU A 318 -5.51 28.28 15.36
N LEU A 319 -6.03 27.06 15.31
CA LEU A 319 -6.31 26.35 14.08
C LEU A 319 -7.59 26.92 13.46
N LEU A 320 -7.44 27.71 12.40
CA LEU A 320 -8.56 28.16 11.58
C LEU A 320 -8.92 27.02 10.63
N ILE A 321 -10.04 26.34 10.86
CA ILE A 321 -10.51 25.21 10.06
C ILE A 321 -11.70 25.69 9.26
N SER A 322 -11.64 25.57 7.95
CA SER A 322 -12.71 26.01 7.06
C SER A 322 -12.66 25.27 5.73
N ASP A 323 -13.75 25.35 4.98
CA ASP A 323 -13.68 25.10 3.54
C ASP A 323 -12.99 26.28 2.82
N LEU A 324 -12.96 26.26 1.48
CA LEU A 324 -12.44 27.38 0.68
C LEU A 324 -13.42 28.56 0.58
N ASP A 325 -14.70 28.34 0.92
CA ASP A 325 -15.72 29.38 0.94
C ASP A 325 -15.78 30.05 2.33
N LEU A 326 -14.84 30.96 2.56
CA LEU A 326 -14.76 31.77 3.78
C LEU A 326 -15.45 33.12 3.58
N PRO A 327 -16.44 33.49 4.40
CA PRO A 327 -17.05 34.82 4.36
C PRO A 327 -16.00 35.92 4.60
N HIS A 328 -15.92 36.88 3.68
CA HIS A 328 -14.92 37.95 3.74
C HIS A 328 -15.07 38.82 5.01
N GLU A 329 -16.30 39.03 5.47
CA GLU A 329 -16.60 39.80 6.68
C GLU A 329 -16.01 39.14 7.93
N GLU A 330 -16.17 37.82 8.08
CA GLU A 330 -15.62 37.06 9.21
C GLU A 330 -14.09 37.07 9.20
N LEU A 331 -13.49 36.92 8.02
CA LEU A 331 -12.04 36.98 7.83
C LEU A 331 -11.47 38.37 8.15
N ASN A 332 -12.19 39.44 7.80
CA ASN A 332 -11.80 40.82 8.11
C ASN A 332 -11.82 41.10 9.61
N VAL A 333 -12.83 40.61 10.33
CA VAL A 333 -12.88 40.74 11.80
C VAL A 333 -11.70 39.99 12.43
N LEU A 334 -11.43 38.77 11.97
CA LEU A 334 -10.27 37.98 12.43
C LEU A 334 -8.95 38.72 12.15
N HIS A 335 -8.81 39.32 10.97
CA HIS A 335 -7.66 40.12 10.57
C HIS A 335 -7.44 41.33 11.48
N LEU A 336 -8.51 42.06 11.81
CA LEU A 336 -8.46 43.21 12.70
C LEU A 336 -7.95 42.82 14.09
N ILE A 337 -8.46 41.72 14.65
CA ILE A 337 -8.09 41.24 15.98
C ILE A 337 -6.64 40.71 15.99
N TYR A 338 -6.26 39.93 14.99
CA TYR A 338 -4.90 39.39 14.84
C TYR A 338 -3.82 40.48 14.70
N ASN A 339 -4.16 41.62 14.09
CA ASN A 339 -3.23 42.73 13.90
C ASN A 339 -3.07 43.63 15.13
N GLN A 340 -3.79 43.37 16.23
CA GLN A 340 -3.61 44.11 17.47
C GLN A 340 -2.22 43.80 18.05
N HIS A 341 -1.30 44.77 17.95
CA HIS A 341 0.13 44.61 18.22
C HIS A 341 0.47 44.11 19.64
N SER A 342 -0.43 44.25 20.60
CA SER A 342 -0.22 43.82 21.98
C SER A 342 -0.08 42.31 22.16
N MET A 343 -0.63 41.48 21.25
CA MET A 343 -0.75 40.02 21.45
C MET A 343 -0.03 39.15 20.40
N ARG A 344 0.62 39.76 19.39
CA ARG A 344 1.27 39.03 18.27
C ARG A 344 2.39 38.07 18.67
N GLN A 345 2.92 38.16 19.90
CA GLN A 345 3.96 37.26 20.40
C GLN A 345 3.38 36.09 21.20
N GLU A 346 2.08 36.11 21.53
CA GLU A 346 1.46 35.18 22.47
C GLU A 346 0.73 34.03 21.78
N TYR A 347 0.26 34.23 20.54
CA TYR A 347 -0.38 33.20 19.74
C TYR A 347 -0.18 33.39 18.24
N GLU A 348 -0.33 32.31 17.49
CA GLU A 348 -0.28 32.29 16.02
C GLU A 348 -1.56 31.66 15.48
N VAL A 349 -2.04 32.13 14.32
CA VAL A 349 -3.13 31.50 13.59
C VAL A 349 -2.55 30.58 12.51
N LEU A 350 -3.09 29.37 12.39
CA LEU A 350 -2.73 28.39 11.38
C LEU A 350 -3.99 27.95 10.62
N TRP A 351 -4.06 28.28 9.34
CA TRP A 351 -5.17 27.90 8.47
C TRP A 351 -5.03 26.47 7.94
N LEU A 352 -6.11 25.69 8.13
CA LEU A 352 -6.29 24.31 7.70
C LEU A 352 -7.51 24.24 6.76
N PRO A 353 -7.31 24.34 5.44
CA PRO A 353 -8.37 24.18 4.46
C PRO A 353 -8.81 22.72 4.39
N ILE A 354 -10.11 22.48 4.59
CA ILE A 354 -10.71 21.15 4.49
C ILE A 354 -11.27 20.98 3.10
N VAL A 355 -10.57 20.20 2.27
CA VAL A 355 -11.05 19.81 0.94
C VAL A 355 -11.13 18.29 0.84
N ASP A 356 -12.05 17.79 0.02
CA ASP A 356 -12.17 16.35 -0.20
C ASP A 356 -10.92 15.82 -0.92
N GLN A 357 -10.12 15.03 -0.19
CA GLN A 357 -8.88 14.46 -0.71
C GLN A 357 -9.11 13.25 -1.61
N ALA A 358 -10.34 12.71 -1.69
CA ALA A 358 -10.65 11.62 -2.61
C ALA A 358 -10.67 12.08 -4.08
N THR A 359 -10.86 13.38 -4.29
CA THR A 359 -10.89 14.00 -5.63
C THR A 359 -9.68 14.91 -5.78
N SER A 360 -9.00 14.85 -6.93
CA SER A 360 -7.98 15.86 -7.25
C SER A 360 -8.63 17.24 -7.27
N MET A 361 -7.99 18.23 -6.65
CA MET A 361 -8.41 19.62 -6.71
C MET A 361 -8.63 20.04 -8.17
N SER A 362 -9.73 20.74 -8.43
CA SER A 362 -9.94 21.34 -9.73
C SER A 362 -9.07 22.59 -9.88
N PRO A 363 -8.74 23.02 -11.12
CA PRO A 363 -7.99 24.26 -11.33
C PRO A 363 -8.67 25.50 -10.74
N THR A 364 -10.01 25.48 -10.57
CA THR A 364 -10.75 26.57 -9.92
C THR A 364 -10.52 26.58 -8.42
N GLN A 365 -10.59 25.41 -7.77
CA GLN A 365 -10.34 25.29 -6.33
C GLN A 365 -8.89 25.60 -5.97
N ASP A 366 -7.93 25.22 -6.82
CA ASP A 366 -6.52 25.59 -6.63
C ASP A 366 -6.34 27.11 -6.63
N ARG A 367 -7.00 27.81 -7.56
CA ARG A 367 -6.96 29.27 -7.63
C ARG A 367 -7.63 29.90 -6.40
N GLU A 368 -8.82 29.44 -6.02
CA GLU A 368 -9.52 29.92 -4.82
C GLU A 368 -8.68 29.76 -3.56
N PHE A 369 -8.04 28.60 -3.39
CA PHE A 369 -7.10 28.35 -2.30
C PHE A 369 -5.94 29.34 -2.31
N LEU A 370 -5.28 29.56 -3.45
CA LEU A 370 -4.14 30.47 -3.56
C LEU A 370 -4.54 31.93 -3.33
N ASP A 371 -5.68 32.37 -3.86
CA ASP A 371 -6.20 33.73 -3.69
C ASP A 371 -6.54 34.00 -2.21
N LEU A 372 -7.22 33.05 -1.56
CA LEU A 372 -7.57 33.12 -0.15
C LEU A 372 -6.34 33.05 0.77
N ARG A 373 -5.40 32.13 0.51
CA ARG A 373 -4.12 32.05 1.23
C ARG A 373 -3.32 33.35 1.13
N SER A 374 -3.40 34.02 -0.01
CA SER A 374 -2.65 35.25 -0.28
C SER A 374 -3.20 36.47 0.46
N SER A 375 -4.49 36.48 0.82
CA SER A 375 -5.09 37.57 1.61
C SER A 375 -4.84 37.46 3.12
N MET A 376 -4.47 36.28 3.61
CA MET A 376 -4.24 36.02 5.04
C MET A 376 -2.85 36.49 5.51
N PRO A 377 -2.74 37.17 6.67
CA PRO A 377 -1.45 37.60 7.25
C PRO A 377 -0.81 36.54 8.17
N TRP A 378 -1.49 35.43 8.43
CA TRP A 378 -1.05 34.36 9.34
C TRP A 378 -0.57 33.11 8.59
N TYR A 379 -0.24 32.03 9.31
CA TYR A 379 0.25 30.81 8.70
C TYR A 379 -0.87 29.99 8.05
N SER A 380 -0.54 29.26 6.99
CA SER A 380 -1.40 28.27 6.35
C SER A 380 -0.60 27.00 6.14
N VAL A 381 -1.25 25.85 5.95
CA VAL A 381 -0.57 24.74 5.27
C VAL A 381 -0.19 25.16 3.85
N ASP A 382 0.93 24.65 3.34
CA ASP A 382 1.38 24.98 1.98
C ASP A 382 0.44 24.42 0.91
N HIS A 383 -0.17 23.26 1.16
CA HIS A 383 -1.17 22.68 0.27
C HIS A 383 -2.23 21.90 1.09
N PRO A 384 -3.52 21.89 0.69
CA PRO A 384 -4.58 21.17 1.42
C PRO A 384 -4.33 19.67 1.60
N SER A 385 -3.60 19.04 0.66
CA SER A 385 -3.21 17.62 0.75
C SER A 385 -2.26 17.30 1.90
N LEU A 386 -1.63 18.32 2.51
CA LEU A 386 -0.77 18.15 3.68
C LEU A 386 -1.59 17.98 4.96
N VAL A 387 -2.87 18.33 4.99
CA VAL A 387 -3.72 18.03 6.15
C VAL A 387 -3.97 16.52 6.19
N ASP A 388 -3.75 15.87 7.32
CA ASP A 388 -3.96 14.42 7.43
C ASP A 388 -5.48 14.10 7.35
N PRO A 389 -5.94 13.20 6.46
CA PRO A 389 -7.34 12.79 6.36
C PRO A 389 -7.87 12.14 7.63
N VAL A 390 -7.03 11.52 8.47
CA VAL A 390 -7.43 11.06 9.81
C VAL A 390 -7.72 12.27 10.71
N ALA A 391 -6.94 13.35 10.60
CA ALA A 391 -7.22 14.61 11.29
C ALA A 391 -8.47 15.30 10.74
N ILE A 392 -8.70 15.32 9.42
CA ILE A 392 -9.95 15.83 8.82
C ILE A 392 -11.16 15.05 9.36
N ARG A 393 -11.07 13.72 9.40
CA ARG A 393 -12.10 12.86 10.01
C ARG A 393 -12.33 13.23 11.47
N TYR A 394 -11.26 13.46 12.24
CA TYR A 394 -11.34 13.88 13.64
C TYR A 394 -12.02 15.24 13.81
N MET A 395 -11.69 16.22 12.96
CA MET A 395 -12.33 17.54 12.97
C MET A 395 -13.83 17.43 12.70
N ARG A 396 -14.25 16.57 11.75
CA ARG A 396 -15.66 16.33 11.43
C ARG A 396 -16.40 15.58 12.53
N GLU A 397 -15.84 14.48 13.04
CA GLU A 397 -16.53 13.61 14.01
C GLU A 397 -16.47 14.10 15.46
N ILE A 398 -15.39 14.77 15.86
CA ILE A 398 -15.14 15.13 17.27
C ILE A 398 -15.29 16.62 17.52
N TRP A 399 -14.78 17.45 16.61
CA TRP A 399 -14.97 18.90 16.71
C TRP A 399 -16.25 19.38 16.03
N ASN A 400 -17.01 18.47 15.39
CA ASN A 400 -18.27 18.75 14.70
C ASN A 400 -18.13 19.79 13.58
N PHE A 401 -17.02 19.77 12.83
CA PHE A 401 -16.86 20.61 11.65
C PHE A 401 -17.85 20.20 10.55
N SER A 402 -18.71 21.12 10.13
CA SER A 402 -19.71 20.94 9.08
C SER A 402 -19.79 22.19 8.19
N HIS A 403 -18.71 22.47 7.44
CA HIS A 403 -18.54 23.59 6.50
C HIS A 403 -18.30 24.97 7.13
N MET A 404 -18.99 25.29 8.23
CA MET A 404 -18.81 26.58 8.91
C MET A 404 -17.40 26.71 9.47
N PRO A 405 -16.73 27.85 9.27
CA PRO A 405 -15.40 28.05 9.82
C PRO A 405 -15.41 27.96 11.34
N MET A 406 -14.35 27.39 11.88
CA MET A 406 -14.17 27.28 13.32
C MET A 406 -12.72 27.56 13.69
N LEU A 407 -12.52 28.04 14.92
CA LEU A 407 -11.20 28.39 15.42
C LEU A 407 -10.89 27.57 16.66
N VAL A 408 -10.09 26.51 16.50
CA VAL A 408 -9.71 25.61 17.60
C VAL A 408 -8.45 26.14 18.27
N VAL A 409 -8.46 26.29 19.59
CA VAL A 409 -7.32 26.81 20.35
C VAL A 409 -6.50 25.66 20.91
N LEU A 410 -5.25 25.55 20.48
CA LEU A 410 -4.25 24.67 21.08
C LEU A 410 -3.37 25.47 22.05
N ASP A 411 -3.18 24.95 23.27
CA ASP A 411 -2.19 25.49 24.21
C ASP A 411 -0.74 25.12 23.78
N PRO A 412 0.30 25.71 24.40
CA PRO A 412 1.70 25.37 24.11
C PRO A 412 2.06 23.89 24.25
N GLN A 413 1.30 23.12 25.02
CA GLN A 413 1.44 21.67 25.22
C GLN A 413 0.60 20.83 24.25
N GLY A 414 -0.13 21.48 23.33
CA GLY A 414 -0.95 20.85 22.30
C GLY A 414 -2.35 20.42 22.76
N ARG A 415 -2.80 20.80 23.95
CA ARG A 415 -4.16 20.48 24.41
C ARG A 415 -5.18 21.45 23.82
N VAL A 416 -6.36 20.91 23.53
CA VAL A 416 -7.48 21.71 23.03
C VAL A 416 -8.11 22.48 24.19
N SER A 417 -7.90 23.79 24.20
CA SER A 417 -8.42 24.71 25.23
C SER A 417 -9.82 25.24 24.91
N ASN A 418 -10.16 25.31 23.62
CA ASN A 418 -11.48 25.67 23.13
C ASN A 418 -11.64 25.11 21.71
N VAL A 419 -12.76 24.40 21.46
CA VAL A 419 -13.06 23.85 20.13
C VAL A 419 -13.63 24.88 19.16
N ASN A 420 -14.16 26.01 19.64
CA ASN A 420 -14.52 27.12 18.78
C ASN A 420 -14.42 28.46 19.51
N ALA A 421 -13.35 29.19 19.20
CA ALA A 421 -13.05 30.49 19.78
C ALA A 421 -13.53 31.68 18.96
N LEU A 422 -14.15 31.49 17.78
CA LEU A 422 -14.68 32.61 17.00
C LEU A 422 -15.66 33.49 17.80
N PRO A 423 -16.66 32.93 18.53
CA PRO A 423 -17.62 33.76 19.26
C PRO A 423 -16.98 34.61 20.35
N VAL A 424 -16.11 34.00 21.18
CA VAL A 424 -15.43 34.71 22.27
C VAL A 424 -14.48 35.78 21.70
N MET A 425 -13.82 35.50 20.58
CA MET A 425 -12.92 36.46 19.97
C MET A 425 -13.68 37.62 19.32
N TRP A 426 -14.82 37.37 18.68
CA TRP A 426 -15.64 38.45 18.09
C TRP A 426 -16.25 39.38 19.13
N ILE A 427 -16.62 38.87 20.32
CA ILE A 427 -17.23 39.68 21.38
C ILE A 427 -16.18 40.51 22.13
N TRP A 428 -15.07 39.90 22.57
CA TRP A 428 -14.11 40.55 23.48
C TRP A 428 -12.75 40.87 22.85
N GLY A 429 -12.53 40.52 21.59
CA GLY A 429 -11.26 40.74 20.90
C GLY A 429 -10.07 40.15 21.67
N SER A 430 -8.97 40.89 21.76
CA SER A 430 -7.75 40.47 22.46
C SER A 430 -7.91 40.27 23.96
N VAL A 431 -8.92 40.87 24.62
CA VAL A 431 -9.16 40.73 26.07
C VAL A 431 -9.56 39.29 26.45
N ALA A 432 -10.06 38.54 25.47
CA ALA A 432 -10.42 37.14 25.63
C ALA A 432 -9.25 36.17 25.62
N PHE A 433 -8.03 36.59 25.28
CA PHE A 433 -6.86 35.72 25.38
C PHE A 433 -6.74 35.12 26.80
N PRO A 434 -6.45 33.81 26.97
CA PRO A 434 -6.03 32.80 25.97
C PRO A 434 -7.17 32.08 25.22
N PHE A 435 -8.35 32.68 25.11
CA PHE A 435 -9.52 32.18 24.39
C PHE A 435 -10.03 30.81 24.88
N THR A 436 -9.71 30.46 26.12
CA THR A 436 -10.18 29.22 26.77
C THR A 436 -11.67 29.34 27.13
N LYS A 437 -12.35 28.20 27.24
CA LYS A 437 -13.73 28.16 27.75
C LYS A 437 -13.85 28.74 29.16
N GLU A 438 -12.85 28.54 30.01
CA GLU A 438 -12.80 29.09 31.36
C GLU A 438 -12.72 30.63 31.35
N ARG A 439 -11.90 31.19 30.45
CA ARG A 439 -11.77 32.64 30.27
C ARG A 439 -13.06 33.26 29.75
N GLU A 440 -13.70 32.61 28.76
CA GLU A 440 -15.02 33.00 28.25
C GLU A 440 -16.07 33.06 29.38
N LEU A 441 -16.16 32.02 30.22
CA LEU A 441 -17.07 32.00 31.37
C LEU A 441 -16.73 33.05 32.43
N GLY A 442 -15.45 33.39 32.60
CA GLY A 442 -15.02 34.50 33.44
C GLY A 442 -15.55 35.84 32.93
N LEU A 443 -15.33 36.13 31.64
CA LEU A 443 -15.77 37.37 31.00
C LEU A 443 -17.30 37.52 31.05
N TRP A 444 -18.05 36.44 30.83
CA TRP A 444 -19.50 36.47 30.98
C TRP A 444 -19.97 36.77 32.41
N ARG A 445 -19.23 36.34 33.44
CA ARG A 445 -19.57 36.63 34.84
C ARG A 445 -19.25 38.06 35.24
N GLU A 446 -18.20 38.64 34.65
CA GLU A 446 -17.76 40.01 34.90
C GLU A 446 -18.57 41.04 34.11
N SER A 447 -19.19 40.63 32.99
CA SER A 447 -19.94 41.51 32.10
C SER A 447 -21.40 41.68 32.55
N THR A 448 -21.86 42.92 32.65
CA THR A 448 -23.30 43.23 32.67
C THR A 448 -23.81 43.31 31.23
N TRP A 449 -24.86 42.55 30.89
CA TRP A 449 -25.51 42.61 29.57
C TRP A 449 -26.05 44.02 29.30
N ASN A 450 -25.26 44.85 28.60
CA ASN A 450 -25.59 46.21 28.25
C ASN A 450 -25.41 46.44 26.73
N ILE A 451 -25.96 47.55 26.23
CA ILE A 451 -25.85 47.89 24.81
C ILE A 451 -24.40 48.18 24.39
N GLU A 452 -23.55 48.59 25.34
CA GLU A 452 -22.11 48.81 25.12
C GLU A 452 -21.41 47.49 24.70
N LEU A 453 -21.72 46.36 25.35
CA LEU A 453 -21.18 45.04 24.99
C LEU A 453 -21.58 44.59 23.56
N LEU A 454 -22.75 45.02 23.07
CA LEU A 454 -23.26 44.64 21.74
C LEU A 454 -22.90 45.65 20.64
N ALA A 455 -22.58 46.89 20.99
CA ALA A 455 -22.50 48.01 20.06
C ALA A 455 -21.15 48.73 20.02
N ASP A 456 -20.27 48.53 21.00
CA ASP A 456 -18.96 49.21 21.06
C ASP A 456 -18.07 48.90 19.85
N SER A 457 -18.25 47.74 19.22
CA SER A 457 -17.52 47.31 18.02
C SER A 457 -18.18 47.69 16.69
N ILE A 458 -19.42 48.21 16.71
CA ILE A 458 -20.19 48.54 15.50
C ILE A 458 -20.02 50.02 15.15
N ASP A 459 -20.16 50.93 16.13
CA ASP A 459 -19.93 52.35 15.92
C ASP A 459 -19.62 53.07 17.25
N PRO A 460 -18.46 53.73 17.40
CA PRO A 460 -18.10 54.43 18.63
C PRO A 460 -19.08 55.56 19.01
N ARG A 461 -19.93 56.02 18.07
CA ARG A 461 -20.98 57.03 18.30
C ARG A 461 -22.21 56.48 19.02
N ILE A 462 -22.37 55.16 19.12
CA ILE A 462 -23.50 54.56 19.85
C ILE A 462 -23.42 54.89 21.35
N GLN A 463 -22.20 55.03 21.89
CA GLN A 463 -22.01 55.52 23.26
C GLN A 463 -22.48 56.97 23.45
N GLU A 464 -22.36 57.83 22.44
CA GLU A 464 -22.90 59.20 22.48
C GLU A 464 -24.42 59.20 22.43
N TRP A 465 -25.03 58.32 21.64
CA TRP A 465 -26.49 58.24 21.52
C TRP A 465 -27.16 57.70 22.78
N VAL A 466 -26.51 56.77 23.49
CA VAL A 466 -26.99 56.24 24.77
C VAL A 466 -26.87 57.27 25.89
N ARG A 467 -25.89 58.17 25.83
CA ARG A 467 -25.66 59.22 26.84
C ARG A 467 -26.52 60.48 26.66
N THR A 468 -27.18 60.67 25.51
CA THR A 468 -27.93 61.90 25.20
C THR A 468 -29.45 61.64 25.19
N PRO A 469 -30.18 61.85 26.30
CA PRO A 469 -31.63 61.67 26.32
C PRO A 469 -32.31 62.96 25.82
N SER A 470 -32.18 63.29 24.54
CA SER A 470 -32.94 64.41 23.97
C SER A 470 -33.06 64.32 22.45
N PHE A 471 -33.97 63.48 21.98
CA PHE A 471 -34.66 63.73 20.71
C PHE A 471 -36.01 64.38 21.04
N THR A 472 -36.06 65.72 21.08
CA THR A 472 -37.33 66.43 20.92
C THR A 472 -37.75 66.34 19.45
N LEU A 473 -38.72 65.46 19.18
CA LEU A 473 -39.52 65.50 17.97
C LEU A 473 -40.36 66.79 17.98
N ASN A 474 -39.92 67.81 17.25
CA ASN A 474 -40.78 68.93 16.89
C ASN A 474 -41.58 68.50 15.65
N TYR A 475 -42.89 68.33 15.86
CA TYR A 475 -43.89 68.12 14.81
C TYR A 475 -44.16 69.40 14.02
#